data_AF-A0A9P7DI46-F1
#
_entry.id   AF-A0A9P7DI46-F1
#
_cell.length_a   1.000
_cell.length_b   1.000
_cell.length_c   1.000
_cell.angle_alpha   90.00
_cell.angle_beta   90.00
_cell.angle_gamma   90.00
#
_symmetry.space_group_name_H-M   'P 1'
#
loop_
_entity.id
_entity.type
_entity.pdbx_description
1 polymer ?
#
loop_
_entity_poly.entity_id
_entity_poly.type
_entity_poly.pdbx_seq_one_letter_code
_entity_poly.pdbx_strand_id
1 'polypeptide(L)' 'PCLWQLKVAHALLKGDQDVLCIAGTGMGKTLGCWIPLLFHINNIQLIVTPLNLLGKQNALSLAKASIQAIAINAETAS' A
#
# COMPACT_ATOMS: atom_id res chain seq x y z
N PRO A 1 3.42 11.71 7.66
CA PRO A 1 4.35 10.56 7.56
C PRO A 1 5.52 10.77 8.54
N CYS A 2 6.04 9.71 9.15
CA CYS A 2 7.21 9.76 10.02
C CYS A 2 8.46 9.19 9.33
N LEU A 3 9.65 9.35 9.94
CA LEU A 3 10.93 9.06 9.30
C LEU A 3 11.03 7.63 8.74
N TRP A 4 10.61 6.62 9.50
CA TRP A 4 10.74 5.23 9.04
C TRP A 4 9.79 4.90 7.89
N GLN A 5 8.60 5.52 7.82
CA GLN A 5 7.68 5.36 6.69
C GLN A 5 8.31 5.91 5.40
N LEU A 6 8.99 7.06 5.50
CA LEU A 6 9.71 7.65 4.38
C LEU A 6 10.90 6.79 3.93
N LYS A 7 11.63 6.18 4.88
CA LYS A 7 12.74 5.26 4.56
C LYS A 7 12.25 4.02 3.79
N VAL A 8 11.13 3.42 4.23
CA VAL A 8 10.50 2.29 3.52
C VAL A 8 10.05 2.73 2.13
N ALA A 9 9.33 3.84 2.01
CA ALA A 9 8.85 4.35 0.74
C ALA A 9 9.99 4.63 -0.25
N HIS A 10 11.07 5.26 0.23
CA HIS A 10 12.27 5.52 -0.59
C HIS A 10 12.92 4.22 -1.09
N ALA A 11 13.06 3.21 -0.22
CA ALA A 11 13.60 1.91 -0.63
C ALA A 11 12.70 1.22 -1.68
N LEU A 12 11.37 1.28 -1.50
CA LEU A 12 10.41 0.75 -2.47
C LEU A 12 10.45 1.48 -3.82
N LEU A 13 10.62 2.82 -3.81
CA LEU A 13 10.75 3.62 -5.03
C LEU A 13 12.06 3.33 -5.78
N LYS A 14 13.15 3.06 -5.05
CA LYS A 14 14.44 2.71 -5.63
C LYS A 14 14.38 1.37 -6.36
N GLY A 15 13.63 0.40 -5.83
CA GLY A 15 13.27 -0.83 -6.53
C GLY A 15 14.43 -1.80 -6.81
N ASP A 16 15.57 -1.63 -6.14
CA ASP A 16 16.81 -2.40 -6.35
C ASP A 16 17.02 -3.50 -5.30
N GLN A 17 16.12 -3.63 -4.33
CA GLN A 17 16.20 -4.58 -3.23
C GLN A 17 14.83 -4.91 -2.63
N ASP A 18 14.73 -6.08 -2.00
CA ASP A 18 13.60 -6.43 -1.15
C ASP A 18 13.64 -5.65 0.17
N VAL A 19 12.46 -5.31 0.70
CA VAL A 19 12.31 -4.49 1.92
C VAL A 19 11.46 -5.22 2.96
N LEU A 20 12.06 -5.51 4.12
CA LEU A 20 11.35 -5.99 5.31
C LEU A 20 11.12 -4.84 6.30
N CYS A 21 9.85 -4.54 6.59
CA CYS A 21 9.47 -3.54 7.58
C CYS A 21 8.79 -4.19 8.79
N ILE A 22 9.37 -4.01 9.99
CA ILE A 22 8.78 -4.46 11.25
C ILE A 22 8.30 -3.25 12.04
N ALA A 23 7.00 -3.18 12.30
CA ALA A 23 6.40 -2.20 13.19
C ALA A 23 5.14 -2.78 13.83
N GLY A 24 4.77 -2.26 15.00
CA GLY A 24 3.56 -2.65 15.73
C GLY A 24 2.25 -2.30 15.00
N THR A 25 1.16 -2.92 15.41
CA THR A 25 -0.20 -2.58 14.96
C THR A 25 -0.52 -1.12 15.32
N GLY A 26 -1.26 -0.42 14.46
CA GLY A 26 -1.58 1.00 14.65
C GLY A 26 -0.46 2.00 14.33
N MET A 27 0.78 1.55 14.11
CA MET A 27 1.90 2.44 13.80
C MET A 27 1.85 3.05 12.38
N GLY A 28 0.90 2.64 11.54
CA GLY A 28 0.74 3.20 10.19
C GLY A 28 1.64 2.57 9.13
N LYS A 29 1.92 1.26 9.20
CA LYS A 29 2.66 0.50 8.17
C LYS A 29 2.06 0.67 6.77
N THR A 30 0.74 0.64 6.69
CA THR A 30 -0.02 0.80 5.43
C THR A 30 0.35 2.08 4.68
N LEU A 31 0.53 3.19 5.39
CA LEU A 31 0.94 4.45 4.78
C LEU A 31 2.33 4.35 4.14
N GLY A 32 3.27 3.64 4.78
CA GLY A 32 4.60 3.38 4.22
C GLY A 32 4.54 2.63 2.90
N CYS A 33 3.59 1.70 2.75
CA CYS A 33 3.35 0.99 1.49
C CYS A 33 2.73 1.89 0.41
N TRP A 34 1.91 2.88 0.78
CA TRP A 34 1.17 3.72 -0.17
C TRP A 34 1.91 4.96 -0.66
N ILE A 35 2.87 5.50 0.11
CA ILE A 35 3.63 6.70 -0.32
C ILE A 35 4.24 6.53 -1.74
N PRO A 36 4.79 5.37 -2.13
CA PRO A 36 5.28 5.17 -3.50
C PRO A 36 4.25 5.43 -4.62
N LEU A 37 2.94 5.22 -4.36
CA LEU A 37 1.87 5.47 -5.34
C LEU A 37 1.82 6.94 -5.79
N LEU A 38 2.29 7.86 -4.95
CA LEU A 38 2.28 9.30 -5.25
C LEU A 38 3.32 9.69 -6.29
N PHE A 39 4.34 8.86 -6.51
CA PHE A 39 5.48 9.18 -7.38
C PHE A 39 5.53 8.31 -8.63
N HIS A 40 4.83 7.17 -8.63
CA HIS A 40 4.80 6.21 -9.74
C HIS A 40 3.44 6.19 -10.43
N ILE A 41 3.06 7.29 -11.07
CA ILE A 41 1.73 7.51 -11.68
C ILE A 41 1.38 6.47 -12.77
N ASN A 42 2.40 5.89 -13.43
CA ASN A 42 2.21 4.92 -14.51
C ASN A 42 2.35 3.45 -14.07
N ASN A 43 2.58 3.19 -12.78
CA ASN A 43 2.76 1.83 -12.26
C ASN A 43 1.57 1.38 -11.43
N ILE A 44 1.34 0.07 -11.40
CA ILE A 44 0.35 -0.57 -10.54
C ILE A 44 1.08 -1.18 -9.35
N GLN A 45 0.59 -0.94 -8.14
CA GLN A 45 1.08 -1.60 -6.93
C GLN A 45 0.12 -2.71 -6.51
N LEU A 46 0.65 -3.92 -6.32
CA LEU A 46 -0.10 -5.06 -5.80
C LEU A 46 0.12 -5.16 -4.28
N ILE A 47 -0.96 -5.08 -3.51
CA ILE A 47 -0.94 -5.25 -2.05
C ILE A 47 -1.73 -6.51 -1.71
N VAL A 48 -1.03 -7.54 -1.25
CA VAL A 48 -1.65 -8.79 -0.80
C VAL A 48 -2.03 -8.65 0.67
N THR A 49 -3.31 -8.86 0.98
CA THR A 49 -3.83 -8.85 2.36
C THR A 49 -4.50 -10.19 2.68
N PRO A 50 -4.34 -10.72 3.90
CA PRO A 50 -4.90 -12.03 4.26
C PRO A 50 -6.43 -12.03 4.43
N LEU A 51 -7.08 -10.86 4.52
CA LEU A 51 -8.52 -10.74 4.75
C LEU A 51 -9.16 -9.84 3.69
N ASN A 52 -10.27 -10.29 3.10
CA ASN A 52 -11.05 -9.53 2.11
C ASN A 52 -11.46 -8.14 2.64
N LEU A 53 -11.84 -8.07 3.92
CA LEU A 53 -12.22 -6.81 4.56
C LEU A 53 -11.10 -5.77 4.55
N LEU A 54 -9.85 -6.19 4.74
CA LEU A 54 -8.69 -5.28 4.71
C LEU A 54 -8.45 -4.73 3.30
N GLY A 55 -8.55 -5.58 2.28
CA GLY A 55 -8.47 -5.15 0.88
C GLY A 55 -9.54 -4.08 0.55
N LYS A 56 -10.79 -4.33 0.96
CA LYS A 56 -11.90 -3.37 0.78
C LYS A 56 -11.65 -2.05 1.52
N GLN A 57 -11.19 -2.10 2.77
CA GLN A 57 -10.88 -0.90 3.56
C GLN A 57 -9.73 -0.09 2.94
N ASN A 58 -8.71 -0.76 2.41
CA ASN A 58 -7.60 -0.12 1.70
C ASN A 58 -8.10 0.62 0.45
N ALA A 59 -8.89 -0.04 -0.39
CA ALA A 59 -9.45 0.56 -1.61
C ALA A 59 -10.33 1.78 -1.29
N LEU A 60 -11.20 1.69 -0.28
CA LEU A 60 -12.02 2.82 0.17
C LEU A 60 -11.19 4.00 0.71
N SER A 61 -10.08 3.72 1.40
CA SER A 61 -9.21 4.76 1.94
C SER A 61 -8.41 5.47 0.84
N LEU A 62 -7.93 4.71 -0.15
CA LEU A 62 -7.27 5.27 -1.33
C LEU A 62 -8.23 6.10 -2.19
N ALA A 63 -9.49 5.65 -2.35
CA ALA A 63 -10.51 6.42 -3.05
C ALA A 63 -10.78 7.79 -2.40
N LYS A 64 -10.78 7.86 -1.05
CA LYS A 64 -10.88 9.15 -0.31
C LYS A 64 -9.69 10.08 -0.57
N ALA A 65 -8.53 9.52 -0.92
CA ALA A 65 -7.34 10.27 -1.31
C ALA A 65 -7.26 10.51 -2.83
N SER A 66 -8.34 10.24 -3.58
CA SER A 66 -8.40 10.33 -5.05
C SER A 66 -7.38 9.43 -5.77
N ILE A 67 -6.97 8.33 -5.13
CA ILE A 67 -6.11 7.30 -5.72
C ILE A 67 -6.99 6.11 -6.11
N GLN A 68 -6.93 5.72 -7.39
CA GLN A 68 -7.70 4.59 -7.89
C GLN A 68 -7.13 3.27 -7.35
N ALA A 69 -8.00 2.44 -6.79
CA ALA A 69 -7.66 1.13 -6.26
C ALA A 69 -8.84 0.17 -6.36
N ILE A 70 -8.56 -1.11 -6.61
CA ILE A 70 -9.54 -2.19 -6.67
C ILE A 70 -9.16 -3.30 -5.69
N ALA A 71 -10.14 -3.83 -4.96
CA ALA A 71 -9.98 -5.00 -4.13
C ALA A 71 -10.42 -6.24 -4.94
N ILE A 72 -9.47 -7.15 -5.19
CA ILE A 72 -9.71 -8.41 -5.89
C ILE A 72 -9.80 -9.54 -4.86
N ASN A 73 -10.90 -10.30 -4.88
CA ASN A 73 -11.11 -11.49 -4.07
C ASN A 73 -12.08 -12.44 -4.79
N ALA A 74 -12.43 -13.57 -4.18
CA ALA A 74 -13.31 -14.58 -4.79
C ALA A 74 -14.68 -14.04 -5.26
N GLU A 75 -15.21 -13.00 -4.61
CA GLU A 75 -16.50 -12.36 -4.97
C GLU A 75 -16.37 -11.40 -6.16
N THR A 76 -15.17 -10.88 -6.44
CA THR A 76 -14.90 -9.90 -7.49
C THR A 76 -14.09 -10.44 -8.67
N ALA A 77 -13.70 -11.72 -8.62
CA ALA A 77 -12.85 -12.38 -9.62
C ALA A 77 -13.62 -12.98 -10.81
N SER A 78 -14.82 -12.47 -11.11
CA SER A 78 -15.72 -12.92 -12.18
C SER A 78 -15.58 -12.11 -13.47
#